data_AF-A0A537W277-F1
#
_entry.id   AF-A0A537W277-F1
#
_cell.length_a   1.000
_cell.length_b   1.000
_cell.length_c   1.000
_cell.angle_alpha   90.00
_cell.angle_beta   90.00
_cell.angle_gamma   90.00
#
_symmetry.space_group_name_H-M   'P 1'
#
loop_
_entity.id
_entity.type
_entity.pdbx_description
1 polymer ?
#
loop_
_entity_poly.entity_id
_entity_poly.type
_entity_poly.pdbx_seq_one_letter_code
_entity_poly.pdbx_strand_id
1 'polypeptide(L)'
;MARPGRSWGRARDGRGVVTEQIVKPRRPRVLVVDDLRSNRELLEGRLADLGYDVREAKDGIEALEAVDAEEPDLILLDIDMPRLDGIAVCEKLKAHPIRRLIPIVILTASNDRDMKLRGIAAGADDYLSKPFDAKELLIRTKVLLRQRELNQRLDATEGVLFALARAVEARDRHTIHHAERVGRYAEAIGGAQGLGAEDCDLLYQGGVLHDLGKIAIPDAILLKPGPLSPEEFSVMRTHSIEGERICLSLRSIAHYLPIIRHHHERIDGAGYPDHLVGKDIPLGA
;
A
#
# COMPACT_ATOMS: atom_id res chain seq x y z
N MET A 1 39.66 -0.13 67.15
CA MET A 1 38.86 -1.32 66.83
C MET A 1 38.20 -1.08 65.46
N ALA A 2 38.36 -2.01 64.51
CA ALA A 2 37.66 -2.15 63.20
C ALA A 2 37.92 -1.17 62.00
N ARG A 3 38.84 -1.62 61.11
CA ARG A 3 38.88 -1.78 59.62
C ARG A 3 38.24 -0.80 58.58
N PRO A 4 38.81 -0.75 57.34
CA PRO A 4 38.57 0.26 56.30
C PRO A 4 37.59 -0.17 55.18
N GLY A 5 36.93 0.79 54.53
CA GLY A 5 35.97 0.59 53.42
C GLY A 5 36.32 1.38 52.16
N ARG A 6 36.57 0.64 51.09
CA ARG A 6 37.05 0.99 49.73
C ARG A 6 36.26 2.10 49.01
N SER A 7 36.99 2.95 48.30
CA SER A 7 36.49 3.86 47.26
C SER A 7 36.04 3.08 46.02
N TRP A 8 34.79 3.24 45.62
CA TRP A 8 34.31 2.82 44.30
C TRP A 8 34.30 4.02 43.36
N GLY A 9 34.92 3.84 42.20
CA GLY A 9 35.13 4.84 41.17
C GLY A 9 33.82 5.33 40.55
N ARG A 10 33.87 6.58 40.06
CA ARG A 10 32.82 7.23 39.28
C ARG A 10 32.35 6.34 38.13
N ALA A 11 31.12 5.84 38.25
CA ALA A 11 30.38 5.33 37.11
C ALA A 11 30.15 6.49 36.12
N ARG A 12 30.54 6.27 34.87
CA ARG A 12 30.19 7.13 33.74
C ARG A 12 28.67 7.11 33.59
N ASP A 13 28.07 8.26 33.84
CA ASP A 13 26.75 8.65 33.37
C ASP A 13 26.72 8.43 31.85
N GLY A 14 26.06 7.36 31.43
CA GLY A 14 25.77 7.02 30.05
C GLY A 14 24.36 7.44 29.66
N ARG A 15 23.98 8.69 29.92
CA ARG A 15 22.77 9.26 29.32
C ARG A 15 23.05 9.53 27.84
N GLY A 16 22.71 8.55 27.01
CA GLY A 16 22.58 8.74 25.57
C GLY A 16 21.70 9.95 25.30
N VAL A 17 22.23 10.90 24.54
CA VAL A 17 21.49 12.08 24.08
C VAL A 17 20.37 11.56 23.18
N VAL A 18 19.15 11.47 23.73
CA VAL A 18 17.95 11.27 22.93
C VAL A 18 17.77 12.55 22.13
N THR A 19 17.95 12.49 20.81
CA THR A 19 17.64 13.63 19.95
C THR A 19 16.14 13.90 20.04
N GLU A 20 15.72 15.05 20.59
CA GLU A 20 14.33 15.53 20.64
C GLU A 20 13.70 15.79 19.25
N GLN A 21 14.40 15.42 18.18
CA GLN A 21 13.92 15.57 16.81
C GLN A 21 12.91 14.47 16.48
N ILE A 22 11.65 14.73 16.80
CA ILE A 22 10.53 14.04 16.17
C ILE A 22 10.61 14.32 14.67
N VAL A 23 10.76 13.28 13.86
CA VAL A 23 10.72 13.39 12.39
C VAL A 23 9.37 14.03 12.02
N LYS A 24 9.41 15.28 11.54
CA LYS A 24 8.19 15.99 11.14
C LYS A 24 7.64 15.36 9.86
N PRO A 25 6.32 15.16 9.76
CA PRO A 25 5.72 14.66 8.53
C PRO A 25 6.04 15.62 7.37
N ARG A 26 6.38 15.06 6.20
CA ARG A 26 6.65 15.85 4.99
C ARG A 26 5.39 16.61 4.60
N ARG A 27 5.54 17.86 4.18
CA ARG A 27 4.43 18.65 3.60
C ARG A 27 3.94 17.95 2.32
N PRO A 28 2.63 17.82 2.09
CA PRO A 28 2.12 17.29 0.84
C PRO A 28 2.65 18.13 -0.32
N ARG A 29 3.04 17.46 -1.40
CA ARG A 29 3.63 18.10 -2.56
C ARG A 29 2.67 18.12 -3.72
N VAL A 30 2.48 19.30 -4.29
CA VAL A 30 1.61 19.53 -5.44
C VAL A 30 2.48 19.91 -6.63
N LEU A 31 2.35 19.18 -7.72
CA LEU A 31 2.95 19.54 -9.01
C LEU A 31 1.95 20.40 -9.79
N VAL A 32 2.34 21.63 -10.10
CA VAL A 32 1.58 22.56 -10.94
C VAL A 32 2.16 22.54 -12.34
N VAL A 33 1.35 22.19 -13.32
CA VAL A 33 1.75 22.09 -14.72
C VAL A 33 0.88 23.04 -15.55
N ASP A 34 1.50 24.08 -16.10
CA ASP A 34 0.84 25.09 -16.94
C ASP A 34 1.92 25.81 -17.75
N ASP A 35 1.67 26.15 -19.02
CA ASP A 35 2.67 26.80 -19.87
C ASP A 35 2.86 28.29 -19.52
N LEU A 36 1.83 28.93 -18.99
CA LEU A 36 1.87 30.32 -18.55
C LEU A 36 2.47 30.44 -17.15
N ARG A 37 3.64 31.09 -17.09
CA ARG A 37 4.34 31.37 -15.83
C ARG A 37 3.45 32.05 -14.78
N SER A 38 2.60 32.99 -15.21
CA SER A 38 1.68 33.70 -14.31
C SER A 38 0.67 32.78 -13.61
N ASN A 39 0.22 31.72 -14.29
CA ASN A 39 -0.70 30.74 -13.70
C ASN A 39 0.01 29.90 -12.65
N ARG A 40 1.25 29.48 -12.95
CA ARG A 40 2.07 28.72 -12.00
C ARG A 40 2.38 29.53 -10.73
N GLU A 41 2.83 30.77 -10.88
CA GLU A 41 3.10 31.67 -9.74
C GLU A 41 1.85 31.95 -8.89
N LEU A 42 0.69 32.11 -9.53
CA LEU A 42 -0.58 32.28 -8.81
C LEU A 42 -0.93 31.03 -8.00
N LEU A 43 -0.84 29.85 -8.60
CA LEU A 43 -1.14 28.58 -7.92
C LEU A 43 -0.12 28.27 -6.82
N GLU A 44 1.16 28.52 -7.07
CA GLU A 44 2.25 28.35 -6.12
C GLU A 44 2.02 29.20 -4.86
N GLY A 45 1.79 30.51 -5.01
CA GLY A 45 1.53 31.38 -3.86
C GLY A 45 0.33 30.92 -3.03
N ARG A 46 -0.77 30.51 -3.69
CA ARG A 46 -1.98 30.04 -2.99
C ARG A 46 -1.78 28.72 -2.26
N LEU A 47 -1.04 27.78 -2.84
CA LEU A 47 -0.80 26.46 -2.25
C LEU A 47 0.27 26.52 -1.16
N ALA A 48 1.30 27.35 -1.33
CA ALA A 48 2.35 27.57 -0.34
C ALA A 48 1.80 28.20 0.95
N ASP A 49 0.88 29.16 0.85
CA ASP A 49 0.16 29.77 1.99
C ASP A 49 -0.59 28.74 2.84
N LEU A 50 -0.96 27.60 2.24
CA LEU A 50 -1.66 26.49 2.89
C LEU A 50 -0.71 25.43 3.45
N GLY A 51 0.60 25.63 3.30
CA GLY A 51 1.63 24.73 3.81
C GLY A 51 1.93 23.53 2.90
N TYR A 52 1.59 23.59 1.61
CA TYR A 52 2.00 22.60 0.63
C TYR A 52 3.39 22.93 0.06
N ASP A 53 4.12 21.89 -0.34
CA ASP A 53 5.34 22.02 -1.13
C ASP A 53 4.94 22.06 -2.61
N VAL A 54 5.32 23.10 -3.34
CA VAL A 54 4.89 23.27 -4.74
C VAL A 54 6.07 23.09 -5.67
N ARG A 55 5.89 22.23 -6.66
CA ARG A 55 6.81 22.11 -7.80
C ARG A 55 6.10 22.56 -9.06
N GLU A 56 6.85 23.11 -10.00
CA GLU A 56 6.34 23.60 -11.26
C GLU A 56 6.88 22.78 -12.43
N ALA A 57 6.09 22.67 -13.49
CA ALA A 57 6.51 22.24 -14.81
C ALA A 57 5.81 23.10 -15.86
N LYS A 58 6.49 23.44 -16.96
CA LYS A 58 5.91 24.34 -17.98
C LYS A 58 5.21 23.62 -19.14
N ASP A 59 5.28 22.30 -19.18
CA ASP A 59 4.57 21.48 -20.17
C ASP A 59 4.60 20.00 -19.77
N GLY A 60 3.95 19.15 -20.57
CA GLY A 60 3.81 17.74 -20.26
C GLY A 60 5.10 16.91 -20.26
N ILE A 61 6.16 17.34 -20.96
CA ILE A 61 7.44 16.63 -20.92
C ILE A 61 8.13 16.87 -19.57
N GLU A 62 8.21 18.13 -19.17
CA GLU A 62 8.78 18.51 -17.87
C GLU A 62 7.95 17.96 -16.71
N ALA A 63 6.62 17.83 -16.88
CA ALA A 63 5.75 17.20 -15.90
C ALA A 63 6.10 15.73 -15.65
N LEU A 64 6.31 14.96 -16.72
CA LEU A 64 6.69 13.54 -16.60
C LEU A 64 8.09 13.39 -15.98
N GLU A 65 9.05 14.22 -16.41
CA GLU A 65 10.40 14.26 -15.80
C GLU A 65 10.33 14.64 -14.32
N ALA A 66 9.46 15.58 -13.95
CA ALA A 66 9.28 15.99 -12.56
C ALA A 66 8.71 14.86 -11.70
N VAL A 67 7.73 14.11 -12.23
CA VAL A 67 7.15 12.92 -11.58
C VAL A 67 8.18 11.79 -11.46
N ASP A 68 8.99 11.57 -12.50
CA ASP A 68 10.08 10.57 -12.49
C ASP A 68 11.13 10.87 -11.43
N ALA A 69 11.51 12.15 -11.29
CA ALA A 69 12.50 12.57 -10.32
C ALA A 69 11.99 12.44 -8.87
N GLU A 70 10.73 12.81 -8.62
CA GLU A 70 10.12 12.69 -7.31
C GLU A 70 8.59 12.72 -7.42
N GLU A 71 7.91 11.67 -6.94
CA GLU A 71 6.46 11.58 -7.05
C GLU A 71 5.75 12.69 -6.26
N PRO A 72 4.83 13.45 -6.89
CA PRO A 72 3.96 14.38 -6.19
C PRO A 72 2.78 13.65 -5.52
N ASP A 73 2.16 14.32 -4.55
CA ASP A 73 0.94 13.83 -3.89
C ASP A 73 -0.34 14.29 -4.64
N LEU A 74 -0.24 15.29 -5.51
CA LEU A 74 -1.29 15.78 -6.40
C LEU A 74 -0.68 16.48 -7.61
N ILE A 75 -1.33 16.37 -8.77
CA ILE A 75 -0.98 17.12 -9.97
C ILE A 75 -2.15 18.04 -10.34
N LEU A 76 -1.87 19.34 -10.50
CA LEU A 76 -2.76 20.30 -11.15
C LEU A 76 -2.26 20.49 -12.58
N LEU A 77 -3.05 20.08 -13.56
CA LEU A 77 -2.58 19.88 -14.92
C LEU A 77 -3.41 20.69 -15.91
N ASP A 78 -2.81 21.71 -16.52
CA ASP A 78 -3.39 22.37 -17.66
C ASP A 78 -3.47 21.44 -18.87
N ILE A 79 -4.45 21.65 -19.74
CA ILE A 79 -4.62 20.83 -20.95
C ILE A 79 -3.78 21.39 -22.09
N ASP A 80 -3.91 22.69 -22.34
CA ASP A 80 -3.44 23.34 -23.57
C ASP A 80 -1.98 23.78 -23.42
N MET A 81 -1.07 22.82 -23.51
CA MET A 81 0.38 23.04 -23.34
C MET A 81 1.18 22.59 -24.58
N PRO A 82 2.34 23.22 -24.86
CA PRO A 82 3.20 22.82 -25.96
C PRO A 82 3.89 21.46 -25.70
N ARG A 83 4.44 20.85 -26.76
CA ARG A 83 5.18 19.57 -26.76
C ARG A 83 4.34 18.33 -26.42
N LEU A 84 3.70 18.31 -25.25
CA LEU A 84 2.82 17.24 -24.81
C LEU A 84 1.67 17.86 -24.01
N ASP A 85 0.45 17.65 -24.49
CA ASP A 85 -0.76 18.18 -23.85
C ASP A 85 -1.09 17.45 -22.54
N GLY A 86 -1.93 18.09 -21.71
CA GLY A 86 -2.29 17.57 -20.39
C GLY A 86 -3.11 16.26 -20.44
N ILE A 87 -3.88 16.02 -21.50
CA ILE A 87 -4.64 14.77 -21.64
C ILE A 87 -3.67 13.61 -21.86
N ALA A 88 -2.70 13.77 -22.75
CA ALA A 88 -1.70 12.75 -23.03
C ALA A 88 -0.78 12.47 -21.82
N VAL A 89 -0.48 13.49 -21.00
CA VAL A 89 0.21 13.30 -19.71
C VAL A 89 -0.66 12.48 -18.75
N CYS A 90 -1.94 12.82 -18.61
CA CYS A 90 -2.89 12.11 -17.75
C CYS A 90 -2.98 10.64 -18.14
N GLU A 91 -3.20 10.33 -19.42
CA GLU A 91 -3.30 8.96 -19.94
C GLU A 91 -2.04 8.14 -19.61
N LYS A 92 -0.84 8.71 -19.84
CA LYS A 92 0.43 8.04 -19.53
C LYS A 92 0.60 7.73 -18.05
N LEU A 93 0.27 8.67 -17.18
CA LEU A 93 0.37 8.47 -15.73
C LEU A 93 -0.66 7.46 -15.23
N LYS A 94 -1.89 7.50 -15.77
CA LYS A 94 -2.99 6.59 -15.39
C LYS A 94 -2.84 5.18 -15.95
N ALA A 95 -2.07 4.99 -17.03
CA ALA A 95 -1.70 3.67 -17.53
C ALA A 95 -0.60 2.98 -16.69
N HIS A 96 0.16 3.73 -15.89
CA HIS A 96 1.27 3.18 -15.11
C HIS A 96 0.77 2.48 -13.83
N PRO A 97 1.22 1.24 -13.50
CA PRO A 97 0.68 0.46 -12.38
C PRO A 97 0.67 1.17 -11.02
N ILE A 98 1.75 1.89 -10.70
CA ILE A 98 1.91 2.62 -9.43
C ILE A 98 1.37 4.05 -9.53
N ARG A 99 1.84 4.83 -10.52
CA ARG A 99 1.53 6.27 -10.66
C ARG A 99 0.07 6.57 -10.98
N ARG A 100 -0.73 5.60 -11.44
CA ARG A 100 -2.17 5.79 -11.63
C ARG A 100 -2.89 6.26 -10.36
N LEU A 101 -2.30 5.98 -9.19
CA LEU A 101 -2.80 6.38 -7.88
C LEU A 101 -2.45 7.83 -7.49
N ILE A 102 -1.67 8.55 -8.28
CA ILE A 102 -1.43 9.98 -8.08
C ILE A 102 -2.70 10.71 -8.57
N PRO A 103 -3.35 11.52 -7.71
CA PRO A 103 -4.51 12.27 -8.13
C PRO A 103 -4.12 13.36 -9.13
N ILE A 104 -4.92 13.52 -10.18
CA ILE A 104 -4.74 14.52 -11.23
C ILE A 104 -6.03 15.35 -11.34
N VAL A 105 -5.89 16.66 -11.14
CA VAL A 105 -6.94 17.66 -11.40
C VAL A 105 -6.62 18.35 -12.70
N ILE A 106 -7.49 18.17 -13.69
CA ILE A 106 -7.36 18.86 -14.97
C ILE A 106 -7.87 20.30 -14.85
N LEU A 107 -7.07 21.27 -15.26
CA LEU A 107 -7.46 22.66 -15.39
C LEU A 107 -7.85 22.92 -16.84
N THR A 108 -9.10 23.30 -17.10
CA THR A 108 -9.65 23.43 -18.47
C THR A 108 -10.36 24.76 -18.66
N ALA A 109 -10.51 25.24 -19.90
CA ALA A 109 -11.33 26.41 -20.18
C ALA A 109 -12.83 26.16 -19.86
N SER A 110 -13.55 27.17 -19.36
CA SER A 110 -14.95 27.03 -18.90
C SER A 110 -15.95 26.51 -19.94
N ASN A 111 -15.66 26.65 -21.23
CA ASN A 111 -16.62 26.38 -22.30
C ASN A 111 -16.32 25.10 -23.10
N ASP A 112 -15.29 24.34 -22.74
CA ASP A 112 -14.89 23.16 -23.51
C ASP A 112 -15.41 21.84 -22.90
N ARG A 113 -16.66 21.52 -23.23
CA ARG A 113 -17.31 20.28 -22.80
C ARG A 113 -16.61 19.04 -23.36
N ASP A 114 -16.09 19.11 -24.59
CA ASP A 114 -15.43 17.97 -25.22
C ASP A 114 -14.12 17.66 -24.50
N MET A 115 -13.33 18.69 -24.23
CA MET A 115 -12.05 18.54 -23.53
C MET A 115 -12.23 18.00 -22.11
N LYS A 116 -13.29 18.41 -21.43
CA LYS A 116 -13.67 17.86 -20.12
C LYS A 116 -14.02 16.36 -20.21
N LEU A 117 -14.79 15.95 -21.21
CA LEU A 117 -15.12 14.53 -21.41
C LEU A 117 -13.86 13.71 -21.72
N ARG A 118 -12.95 14.24 -22.54
CA ARG A 118 -11.66 13.61 -22.82
C ARG A 118 -10.79 13.48 -21.58
N GLY A 119 -10.73 14.51 -20.73
CA GLY A 119 -10.00 14.46 -19.47
C GLY A 119 -10.51 13.37 -18.51
N ILE A 120 -11.83 13.21 -18.42
CA ILE A 120 -12.44 12.12 -17.63
C ILE A 120 -12.12 10.76 -18.25
N ALA A 121 -12.22 10.63 -19.58
CA ALA A 121 -11.89 9.40 -20.29
C ALA A 121 -10.40 9.01 -20.14
N ALA A 122 -9.52 10.00 -19.99
CA ALA A 122 -8.10 9.81 -19.70
C ALA A 122 -7.79 9.39 -18.24
N GLY A 123 -8.81 9.32 -17.38
CA GLY A 123 -8.68 8.86 -15.99
C GLY A 123 -8.35 9.94 -14.98
N ALA A 124 -8.58 11.23 -15.29
CA ALA A 124 -8.44 12.31 -14.31
C ALA A 124 -9.41 12.12 -13.14
N ASP A 125 -8.94 12.41 -11.93
CA ASP A 125 -9.74 12.24 -10.71
C ASP A 125 -10.70 13.42 -10.51
N ASP A 126 -10.34 14.58 -11.06
CA ASP A 126 -11.20 15.75 -11.04
C ASP A 126 -10.86 16.75 -12.16
N TYR A 127 -11.70 17.77 -12.33
CA TYR A 127 -11.46 18.89 -13.23
C TYR A 127 -11.93 20.22 -12.63
N LEU A 128 -11.34 21.31 -13.08
CA LEU A 128 -11.65 22.66 -12.66
C LEU A 128 -11.61 23.63 -13.84
N SER A 129 -12.69 24.40 -14.02
CA SER A 129 -12.81 25.35 -15.12
C SER A 129 -12.13 26.69 -14.81
N LYS A 130 -11.28 27.17 -15.73
CA LYS A 130 -10.66 28.50 -15.72
C LYS A 130 -11.68 29.55 -16.21
N PRO A 131 -11.78 30.73 -15.56
CA PRO A 131 -11.16 31.08 -14.28
C PRO A 131 -11.87 30.36 -13.11
N PHE A 132 -11.09 29.85 -12.16
CA PHE A 132 -11.61 29.12 -11.00
C PHE A 132 -11.57 29.93 -9.71
N ASP A 133 -12.50 29.63 -8.81
CA ASP A 133 -12.49 30.19 -7.47
C ASP A 133 -11.40 29.53 -6.60
N ALA A 134 -10.65 30.35 -5.86
CA ALA A 134 -9.55 29.86 -5.04
C ALA A 134 -10.02 28.91 -3.91
N LYS A 135 -11.23 29.10 -3.37
CA LYS A 135 -11.80 28.19 -2.37
C LYS A 135 -12.19 26.86 -3.00
N GLU A 136 -12.70 26.88 -4.23
CA GLU A 136 -13.03 25.65 -4.96
C GLU A 136 -11.78 24.81 -5.20
N LEU A 137 -10.71 25.41 -5.73
CA LEU A 137 -9.41 24.73 -5.91
C LEU A 137 -8.90 24.13 -4.59
N LEU A 138 -8.98 24.91 -3.51
CA LEU A 138 -8.50 24.50 -2.19
C LEU A 138 -9.27 23.30 -1.65
N ILE A 139 -10.60 23.31 -1.75
CA ILE A 139 -11.45 22.22 -1.27
C ILE A 139 -11.13 20.94 -2.04
N ARG A 140 -11.09 21.00 -3.38
CA ARG A 140 -10.78 19.84 -4.24
C ARG A 140 -9.38 19.28 -3.95
N THR A 141 -8.38 20.17 -3.87
CA THR A 141 -7.00 19.81 -3.52
C THR A 141 -6.92 19.09 -2.18
N LYS A 142 -7.59 19.62 -1.14
CA LYS A 142 -7.58 19.02 0.20
C LYS A 142 -8.24 17.63 0.22
N VAL A 143 -9.34 17.45 -0.50
CA VAL A 143 -10.04 16.16 -0.59
C VAL A 143 -9.15 15.12 -1.27
N LEU A 144 -8.54 15.45 -2.42
CA LEU A 144 -7.70 14.52 -3.17
C LEU A 144 -6.39 14.19 -2.44
N LEU A 145 -5.76 15.17 -1.80
CA LEU A 145 -4.59 14.92 -0.96
C LEU A 145 -4.91 14.01 0.22
N ARG A 146 -6.10 14.19 0.83
CA ARG A 146 -6.55 13.30 1.91
C ARG A 146 -6.80 11.88 1.39
N GLN A 147 -7.37 11.74 0.20
CA GLN A 147 -7.55 10.44 -0.45
C GLN A 147 -6.20 9.77 -0.76
N ARG A 148 -5.23 10.51 -1.30
CA ARG A 148 -3.85 10.03 -1.52
C ARG A 148 -3.20 9.56 -0.22
N GLU A 149 -3.34 10.33 0.86
CA GLU A 149 -2.81 9.96 2.18
C GLU A 149 -3.46 8.67 2.71
N LEU A 150 -4.77 8.51 2.54
CA LEU A 150 -5.48 7.29 2.95
C LEU A 150 -5.02 6.08 2.13
N ASN A 151 -4.86 6.22 0.81
CA ASN A 151 -4.35 5.15 -0.06
C ASN A 151 -2.92 4.76 0.33
N GLN A 152 -2.02 5.73 0.53
CA GLN A 152 -0.65 5.46 0.99
C GLN A 152 -0.61 4.74 2.36
N ARG A 153 -1.56 5.06 3.26
CA ARG A 153 -1.68 4.35 4.55
C ARG A 153 -2.17 2.92 4.39
N LEU A 154 -3.05 2.65 3.42
CA LEU A 154 -3.46 1.29 3.07
C LEU A 154 -2.26 0.50 2.53
N ASP A 155 -1.53 1.05 1.55
CA ASP A 155 -0.32 0.43 0.99
C ASP A 155 0.73 0.13 2.08
N ALA A 156 0.94 1.08 3.00
CA ALA A 156 1.85 0.88 4.13
C ALA A 156 1.37 -0.24 5.09
N THR A 157 0.05 -0.36 5.29
CA THR A 157 -0.54 -1.42 6.13
C THR A 157 -0.35 -2.79 5.51
N GLU A 158 -0.55 -2.91 4.19
CA GLU A 158 -0.24 -4.13 3.44
C GLU A 158 1.26 -4.47 3.50
N GLY A 159 2.13 -3.47 3.39
CA GLY A 159 3.57 -3.66 3.55
C GLY A 159 3.96 -4.23 4.92
N VAL A 160 3.28 -3.81 5.99
CA VAL A 160 3.47 -4.36 7.35
C VAL A 160 3.01 -5.82 7.43
N LEU A 161 1.85 -6.16 6.84
CA LEU A 161 1.36 -7.54 6.79
C LEU A 161 2.35 -8.48 6.12
N PHE A 162 2.88 -8.09 4.96
CA PHE A 162 3.89 -8.88 4.26
C PHE A 162 5.22 -8.96 5.01
N ALA A 163 5.61 -7.89 5.71
CA ALA A 163 6.79 -7.95 6.58
C ALA A 163 6.60 -8.96 7.73
N LEU A 164 5.40 -9.03 8.31
CA LEU A 164 5.06 -10.03 9.34
C LEU A 164 5.05 -11.43 8.77
N ALA A 165 4.43 -11.66 7.60
CA ALA A 165 4.43 -12.95 6.93
C ALA A 165 5.85 -13.46 6.68
N ARG A 166 6.74 -12.61 6.16
CA ARG A 166 8.17 -12.93 5.98
C ARG A 166 8.89 -13.22 7.32
N ALA A 167 8.54 -12.52 8.39
CA ALA A 167 9.13 -12.77 9.71
C ALA A 167 8.69 -14.12 10.29
N VAL A 168 7.43 -14.51 10.10
CA VAL A 168 6.92 -15.84 10.49
C VAL A 168 7.58 -16.93 9.65
N GLU A 169 7.70 -16.72 8.35
CA GLU A 169 8.40 -17.64 7.45
C GLU A 169 9.87 -17.81 7.84
N ALA A 170 10.57 -16.74 8.22
CA ALA A 170 11.96 -16.81 8.66
C ALA A 170 12.15 -17.58 9.99
N ARG A 171 11.10 -17.72 10.80
CA ARG A 171 11.11 -18.61 11.97
C ARG A 171 10.99 -20.07 11.56
N ASP A 172 10.19 -20.35 10.53
CA ASP A 172 9.94 -21.69 10.03
C ASP A 172 11.18 -22.25 9.30
N ARG A 173 11.43 -23.57 9.35
CA ARG A 173 12.57 -24.21 8.67
C ARG A 173 12.42 -24.25 7.15
N HIS A 174 11.31 -23.76 6.63
CA HIS A 174 11.03 -23.70 5.20
C HIS A 174 11.97 -22.70 4.51
N THR A 175 12.19 -22.88 3.21
CA THR A 175 13.03 -21.96 2.42
C THR A 175 12.49 -20.53 2.50
N ILE A 176 13.38 -19.55 2.60
CA ILE A 176 13.05 -18.13 2.43
C ILE A 176 12.26 -17.95 1.11
N HIS A 177 11.17 -17.17 1.13
CA HIS A 177 10.26 -16.92 0.00
C HIS A 177 9.33 -18.09 -0.41
N HIS A 178 9.12 -19.11 0.43
CA HIS A 178 8.08 -20.11 0.20
C HIS A 178 6.69 -19.50 0.03
N ALA A 179 6.25 -18.64 0.95
CA ALA A 179 4.92 -18.02 0.91
C ALA A 179 4.72 -17.17 -0.36
N GLU A 180 5.75 -16.41 -0.75
CA GLU A 180 5.73 -15.62 -1.99
C GLU A 180 5.64 -16.51 -3.24
N ARG A 181 6.35 -17.64 -3.27
CA ARG A 181 6.25 -18.60 -4.38
C ARG A 181 4.88 -19.24 -4.46
N VAL A 182 4.29 -19.63 -3.32
CA VAL A 182 2.93 -20.19 -3.27
C VAL A 182 1.93 -19.17 -3.82
N GLY A 183 2.00 -17.90 -3.37
CA GLY A 183 1.17 -16.82 -3.90
C GLY A 183 1.30 -16.67 -5.42
N ARG A 184 2.53 -16.61 -5.96
CA ARG A 184 2.76 -16.50 -7.42
C ARG A 184 2.24 -17.69 -8.20
N TYR A 185 2.34 -18.91 -7.66
CA TYR A 185 1.79 -20.09 -8.30
C TYR A 185 0.26 -20.06 -8.31
N ALA A 186 -0.37 -19.66 -7.19
CA ALA A 186 -1.82 -19.52 -7.09
C ALA A 186 -2.34 -18.49 -8.10
N GLU A 187 -1.70 -17.33 -8.20
CA GLU A 187 -2.00 -16.29 -9.19
C GLU A 187 -1.90 -16.83 -10.63
N ALA A 188 -0.79 -17.48 -10.97
CA ALA A 188 -0.56 -18.01 -12.32
C ALA A 188 -1.57 -19.11 -12.70
N ILE A 189 -1.92 -19.98 -11.75
CA ILE A 189 -2.96 -21.01 -11.94
C ILE A 189 -4.32 -20.33 -12.14
N GLY A 190 -4.67 -19.35 -11.32
CA GLY A 190 -5.91 -18.60 -11.44
C GLY A 190 -6.05 -17.92 -12.80
N GLY A 191 -5.02 -17.23 -13.25
CA GLY A 191 -4.98 -16.59 -14.56
C GLY A 191 -5.12 -17.60 -15.71
N ALA A 192 -4.47 -18.76 -15.61
CA ALA A 192 -4.60 -19.83 -16.60
C ALA A 192 -6.02 -20.44 -16.65
N GLN A 193 -6.78 -20.35 -15.56
CA GLN A 193 -8.18 -20.77 -15.49
C GLN A 193 -9.17 -19.68 -15.90
N GLY A 194 -8.68 -18.49 -16.30
CA GLY A 194 -9.50 -17.38 -16.77
C GLY A 194 -10.10 -16.52 -15.65
N LEU A 195 -9.53 -16.56 -14.45
CA LEU A 195 -9.92 -15.63 -13.37
C LEU A 195 -9.54 -14.18 -13.71
N GLY A 196 -10.32 -13.23 -13.21
CA GLY A 196 -10.05 -11.81 -13.38
C GLY A 196 -8.83 -11.34 -12.60
N ALA A 197 -8.33 -10.13 -12.89
CA ALA A 197 -7.16 -9.58 -12.21
C ALA A 197 -7.37 -9.42 -10.69
N GLU A 198 -8.58 -9.04 -10.27
CA GLU A 198 -8.94 -8.91 -8.84
C GLU A 198 -8.91 -10.26 -8.12
N ASP A 199 -9.44 -11.32 -8.75
CA ASP A 199 -9.40 -12.67 -8.20
C ASP A 199 -7.97 -13.23 -8.15
N CYS A 200 -7.15 -12.94 -9.17
CA CYS A 200 -5.75 -13.36 -9.20
C CYS A 200 -4.93 -12.68 -8.10
N ASP A 201 -5.14 -11.39 -7.86
CA ASP A 201 -4.51 -10.69 -6.72
C ASP A 201 -4.98 -11.29 -5.39
N LEU A 202 -6.27 -11.60 -5.25
CA LEU A 202 -6.81 -12.27 -4.07
C LEU A 202 -6.11 -13.63 -3.81
N LEU A 203 -5.87 -14.43 -4.85
CA LEU A 203 -5.12 -15.69 -4.74
C LEU A 203 -3.66 -15.47 -4.33
N TYR A 204 -2.99 -14.48 -4.92
CA TYR A 204 -1.62 -14.12 -4.56
C TYR A 204 -1.51 -13.73 -3.08
N GLN A 205 -2.36 -12.79 -2.65
CA GLN A 205 -2.39 -12.26 -1.28
C GLN A 205 -2.73 -13.35 -0.26
N GLY A 206 -3.76 -14.16 -0.54
CA GLY A 206 -4.14 -15.30 0.28
C GLY A 206 -3.01 -16.31 0.41
N GLY A 207 -2.33 -16.64 -0.68
CA GLY A 207 -1.18 -17.53 -0.69
C GLY A 207 0.04 -17.00 0.08
N VAL A 208 0.26 -15.68 0.12
CA VAL A 208 1.35 -15.10 0.94
C VAL A 208 1.02 -15.14 2.43
N LEU A 209 -0.26 -14.95 2.79
CA LEU A 209 -0.70 -14.78 4.18
C LEU A 209 -1.20 -16.08 4.84
N HIS A 210 -1.43 -17.15 4.08
CA HIS A 210 -2.09 -18.38 4.58
C HIS A 210 -1.46 -18.95 5.86
N ASP A 211 -0.13 -18.89 5.95
CA ASP A 211 0.66 -19.47 7.03
C ASP A 211 0.97 -18.50 8.18
N LEU A 212 0.44 -17.27 8.16
CA LEU A 212 0.75 -16.25 9.17
C LEU A 212 0.46 -16.74 10.60
N GLY A 213 -0.57 -17.57 10.77
CA GLY A 213 -0.95 -18.10 12.07
C GLY A 213 0.06 -19.06 12.70
N LYS A 214 1.08 -19.52 11.95
CA LYS A 214 2.21 -20.27 12.53
C LYS A 214 2.93 -19.50 13.63
N ILE A 215 2.78 -18.17 13.67
CA ILE A 215 3.31 -17.34 14.76
C ILE A 215 2.83 -17.80 16.14
N ALA A 216 1.61 -18.34 16.24
CA ALA A 216 0.99 -18.81 17.48
C ALA A 216 1.41 -20.24 17.87
N ILE A 217 2.10 -20.95 16.97
CA ILE A 217 2.54 -22.33 17.23
C ILE A 217 3.82 -22.32 18.08
N PRO A 218 3.88 -23.09 19.18
CA PRO A 218 5.07 -23.18 20.01
C PRO A 218 6.29 -23.68 19.23
N ASP A 219 7.46 -23.09 19.48
CA ASP A 219 8.72 -23.46 18.79
C ASP A 219 9.06 -24.95 18.95
N ALA A 220 8.74 -25.55 20.09
CA ALA A 220 8.97 -26.99 20.33
C ALA A 220 8.18 -27.89 19.37
N ILE A 221 7.08 -27.40 18.80
CA ILE A 221 6.26 -28.09 17.79
C ILE A 221 6.68 -27.62 16.39
N LEU A 222 6.73 -26.30 16.15
CA LEU A 222 7.06 -25.73 14.85
C LEU A 222 8.45 -26.14 14.35
N LEU A 223 9.44 -26.19 15.25
CA LEU A 223 10.84 -26.48 14.92
C LEU A 223 11.25 -27.90 15.29
N LYS A 224 10.30 -28.79 15.62
CA LYS A 224 10.59 -30.15 16.06
C LYS A 224 11.39 -30.91 14.98
N PRO A 225 12.54 -31.51 15.32
CA PRO A 225 13.23 -32.41 14.40
C PRO A 225 12.49 -33.76 14.36
N GLY A 226 11.88 -34.08 13.21
CA GLY A 226 11.14 -35.33 13.00
C GLY A 226 9.62 -35.16 13.00
N PRO A 227 8.86 -36.27 12.91
CA PRO A 227 7.40 -36.20 12.80
C PRO A 227 6.74 -35.71 14.10
N LEU A 228 5.62 -35.00 13.92
CA LEU A 228 4.75 -34.58 15.03
C LEU A 228 3.94 -35.77 15.55
N SER A 229 3.68 -35.80 16.86
CA SER A 229 2.69 -36.69 17.45
C SER A 229 1.27 -36.26 17.04
N PRO A 230 0.25 -37.12 17.21
CA PRO A 230 -1.14 -36.73 16.96
C PRO A 230 -1.58 -35.48 17.74
N GLU A 231 -1.14 -35.34 18.98
CA GLU A 231 -1.46 -34.19 19.85
C GLU A 231 -0.76 -32.92 19.37
N GLU A 232 0.54 -33.02 19.04
CA GLU A 232 1.31 -31.91 18.49
C GLU A 232 0.77 -31.46 17.13
N PHE A 233 0.37 -32.42 16.28
CA PHE A 233 -0.27 -32.13 15.01
C PHE A 233 -1.62 -31.43 15.22
N SER A 234 -2.39 -31.82 16.26
CA SER A 234 -3.63 -31.11 16.58
C SER A 234 -3.39 -29.66 16.99
N VAL A 235 -2.27 -29.35 17.65
CA VAL A 235 -1.85 -27.97 17.91
C VAL A 235 -1.40 -27.29 16.62
N MET A 236 -0.60 -27.95 15.78
CA MET A 236 -0.16 -27.39 14.49
C MET A 236 -1.36 -26.96 13.63
N ARG A 237 -2.42 -27.76 13.57
CA ARG A 237 -3.65 -27.44 12.80
C ARG A 237 -4.35 -26.16 13.24
N THR A 238 -4.10 -25.63 14.44
CA THR A 238 -4.76 -24.40 14.88
C THR A 238 -4.22 -23.16 14.17
N HIS A 239 -3.09 -23.25 13.47
CA HIS A 239 -2.50 -22.08 12.80
C HIS A 239 -3.45 -21.45 11.77
N SER A 240 -4.32 -22.21 11.09
CA SER A 240 -5.26 -21.63 10.13
C SER A 240 -6.31 -20.74 10.83
N ILE A 241 -6.83 -21.18 11.97
CA ILE A 241 -7.76 -20.43 12.82
C ILE A 241 -7.05 -19.21 13.44
N GLU A 242 -5.84 -19.40 13.94
CA GLU A 242 -5.04 -18.31 14.52
C GLU A 242 -4.66 -17.26 13.47
N GLY A 243 -4.34 -17.70 12.25
CA GLY A 243 -4.06 -16.83 11.10
C GLY A 243 -5.25 -15.95 10.77
N GLU A 244 -6.45 -16.54 10.66
CA GLU A 244 -7.70 -15.78 10.51
C GLU A 244 -7.89 -14.80 11.67
N ARG A 245 -7.74 -15.25 12.93
CA ARG A 245 -7.94 -14.40 14.12
C ARG A 245 -7.02 -13.18 14.14
N ILE A 246 -5.75 -13.36 13.75
CA ILE A 246 -4.78 -12.26 13.65
C ILE A 246 -5.21 -11.29 12.55
N CYS A 247 -5.55 -11.82 11.37
CA CYS A 247 -5.93 -11.03 10.20
C CYS A 247 -7.30 -10.36 10.32
N LEU A 248 -8.22 -10.90 11.12
CA LEU A 248 -9.58 -10.36 11.33
C LEU A 248 -9.56 -8.93 11.87
N SER A 249 -8.51 -8.55 12.60
CA SER A 249 -8.32 -7.20 13.12
C SER A 249 -8.13 -6.14 12.02
N LEU A 250 -7.86 -6.58 10.79
CA LEU A 250 -7.54 -5.74 9.64
C LEU A 250 -8.69 -5.80 8.63
N ARG A 251 -9.56 -4.79 8.68
CA ARG A 251 -10.77 -4.74 7.84
C ARG A 251 -10.49 -4.77 6.34
N SER A 252 -9.31 -4.30 5.92
CA SER A 252 -8.89 -4.25 4.52
C SER A 252 -8.52 -5.62 3.93
N ILE A 253 -8.41 -6.67 4.75
CA ILE A 253 -8.06 -8.02 4.29
C ILE A 253 -9.15 -9.05 4.56
N ALA A 254 -10.36 -8.59 4.89
CA ALA A 254 -11.48 -9.45 5.22
C ALA A 254 -11.79 -10.48 4.12
N HIS A 255 -11.56 -10.12 2.86
CA HIS A 255 -11.74 -11.00 1.70
C HIS A 255 -10.67 -12.07 1.54
N TYR A 256 -9.50 -11.95 2.18
CA TYR A 256 -8.47 -13.00 2.20
C TYR A 256 -8.70 -14.04 3.32
N LEU A 257 -9.50 -13.70 4.34
CA LEU A 257 -9.71 -14.55 5.52
C LEU A 257 -10.17 -15.98 5.19
N PRO A 258 -11.08 -16.21 4.22
CA PRO A 258 -11.49 -17.57 3.87
C PRO A 258 -10.31 -18.42 3.36
N ILE A 259 -9.42 -17.85 2.54
CA ILE A 259 -8.22 -18.56 2.08
C ILE A 259 -7.32 -18.91 3.27
N ILE A 260 -7.06 -17.94 4.15
CA ILE A 260 -6.20 -18.16 5.32
C ILE A 260 -6.78 -19.24 6.25
N ARG A 261 -8.09 -19.21 6.51
CA ARG A 261 -8.74 -20.18 7.39
C ARG A 261 -8.79 -21.57 6.77
N HIS A 262 -9.07 -21.67 5.48
CA HIS A 262 -9.49 -22.91 4.83
C HIS A 262 -8.43 -23.54 3.92
N HIS A 263 -7.21 -23.01 3.81
CA HIS A 263 -6.16 -23.54 2.90
C HIS A 263 -5.71 -24.99 3.16
N HIS A 264 -6.22 -25.62 4.22
CA HIS A 264 -6.03 -27.04 4.53
C HIS A 264 -7.30 -27.88 4.44
N GLU A 265 -8.40 -27.28 3.98
CA GLU A 265 -9.60 -27.99 3.60
C GLU A 265 -9.31 -28.90 2.41
N ARG A 266 -10.08 -29.97 2.31
CA ARG A 266 -9.91 -30.97 1.27
C ARG A 266 -11.26 -31.26 0.65
N ILE A 267 -11.29 -31.42 -0.66
CA ILE A 267 -12.53 -31.69 -1.42
C ILE A 267 -13.30 -32.91 -0.88
N ASP A 268 -12.61 -33.86 -0.25
CA ASP A 268 -13.16 -35.07 0.37
C ASP A 268 -13.70 -34.88 1.80
N GLY A 269 -13.60 -33.68 2.38
CA GLY A 269 -14.01 -33.38 3.76
C GLY A 269 -13.01 -33.82 4.84
N ALA A 270 -11.90 -34.45 4.47
CA ALA A 270 -10.88 -34.89 5.44
C ALA A 270 -9.93 -33.76 5.88
N GLY A 271 -10.14 -32.55 5.37
CA GLY A 271 -9.36 -31.35 5.68
C GLY A 271 -9.68 -30.76 7.05
N TYR A 272 -9.24 -29.54 7.30
CA TYR A 272 -9.51 -28.78 8.53
C TYR A 272 -9.43 -27.27 8.22
N PRO A 273 -9.96 -26.36 9.06
CA PRO A 273 -10.54 -26.57 10.39
C PRO A 273 -12.03 -26.93 10.43
N ASP A 274 -12.79 -26.66 9.37
CA ASP A 274 -14.25 -26.71 9.34
C ASP A 274 -14.79 -27.95 8.60
N HIS A 275 -13.92 -28.74 7.96
CA HIS A 275 -14.25 -29.97 7.23
C HIS A 275 -15.21 -29.72 6.05
N LEU A 276 -14.92 -28.66 5.29
CA LEU A 276 -15.71 -28.24 4.13
C LEU A 276 -15.56 -29.26 2.98
N VAL A 277 -16.61 -29.40 2.16
CA VAL A 277 -16.67 -30.42 1.11
C VAL A 277 -16.98 -29.79 -0.24
N GLY A 278 -16.25 -30.21 -1.27
CA GLY A 278 -16.52 -29.82 -2.66
C GLY A 278 -16.60 -28.30 -2.86
N LYS A 279 -17.81 -27.81 -3.17
CA LYS A 279 -18.05 -26.40 -3.52
C LYS A 279 -18.16 -25.46 -2.32
N ASP A 280 -18.21 -26.01 -1.10
CA ASP A 280 -18.26 -25.20 0.11
C ASP A 280 -16.87 -24.65 0.48
N ILE A 281 -15.79 -25.21 -0.10
CA ILE A 281 -14.42 -24.71 0.06
C ILE A 281 -14.27 -23.41 -0.74
N PRO A 282 -13.84 -22.30 -0.10
CA PRO A 282 -13.61 -21.04 -0.79
C PRO A 282 -12.62 -21.17 -1.94
N LEU A 283 -12.83 -20.41 -3.00
CA LEU A 283 -11.87 -20.34 -4.10
C LEU A 283 -10.52 -19.82 -3.58
N GLY A 284 -9.45 -20.59 -3.80
CA GLY A 284 -8.09 -20.26 -3.34
C GLY A 284 -7.65 -20.95 -2.07
N ALA A 285 -8.57 -21.60 -1.35
CA ALA A 285 -8.28 -22.52 -0.25
C ALA A 285 -7.96 -23.94 -0.75
#